data_AF-A0A7S1C3K3-F1
#
_entry.id   AF-A0A7S1C3K3-F1
#
_cell.length_a   1.000
_cell.length_b   1.000
_cell.length_c   1.000
_cell.angle_alpha   90.00
_cell.angle_beta   90.00
_cell.angle_gamma   90.00
#
_symmetry.space_group_name_H-M   'P 1'
#
loop_
_entity.id
_entity.type
_entity.pdbx_description
1 polymer ?
#
loop_
_entity_poly.entity_id
_entity_poly.type
_entity_poly.pdbx_seq_one_letter_code
_entity_poly.pdbx_strand_id
1 'polypeptide(L)'
;AAARATSRAVCPDESPASGLGARNLGGVVAAARAVAGGRVVPIFCVSNVTGEGLDRLRMFLNLLPAPTAAWAAARAEATEVVVDDAFRVPGVGTVVSGTVYKGVVTVGASLLLGPTAVGGFIPCVVKSIH
;
A
#
# COMPACT_ATOMS: atom_id res chain seq x y z
N ALA A 1 8.53 9.56 -30.63
CA ALA A 1 8.88 8.15 -30.92
C ALA A 1 8.20 7.26 -29.89
N ALA A 2 7.06 6.66 -30.23
CA ALA A 2 6.31 5.76 -29.35
C ALA A 2 6.98 4.37 -29.39
N ALA A 3 7.61 3.97 -28.29
CA ALA A 3 8.22 2.66 -28.16
C ALA A 3 7.10 1.60 -28.14
N ARG A 4 7.01 0.81 -29.20
CA ARG A 4 6.24 -0.45 -29.24
C ARG A 4 6.83 -1.40 -28.21
N ALA A 5 6.20 -1.49 -27.04
CA ALA A 5 6.44 -2.58 -26.10
C ALA A 5 5.75 -3.85 -26.61
N THR A 6 6.31 -4.47 -27.65
CA THR A 6 6.00 -5.86 -28.00
C THR A 6 6.93 -6.79 -27.21
N SER A 7 6.84 -6.78 -25.88
CA SER A 7 7.27 -7.95 -25.11
C SER A 7 6.05 -8.82 -24.94
N ARG A 8 5.98 -9.89 -25.73
CA ARG A 8 5.07 -11.00 -25.46
C ARG A 8 5.55 -11.59 -24.15
N ALA A 9 4.93 -11.21 -23.03
CA ALA A 9 5.07 -11.96 -21.80
C ALA A 9 4.52 -13.35 -22.13
N VAL A 10 5.41 -14.29 -22.43
CA VAL A 10 5.05 -15.68 -22.61
C VAL A 10 4.60 -16.15 -21.24
N CYS A 11 3.30 -16.38 -21.11
CA CYS A 11 2.71 -17.00 -19.93
C CYS A 11 3.43 -18.34 -19.71
N PRO A 12 4.00 -18.61 -18.52
CA PRO A 12 4.51 -19.95 -18.25
C PRO A 12 3.35 -20.95 -18.40
N ASP A 13 3.70 -22.05 -19.07
CA ASP A 13 2.80 -23.12 -19.48
C ASP A 13 2.20 -23.86 -18.27
N GLU A 14 1.07 -24.50 -18.50
CA GLU A 14 0.28 -25.28 -17.55
C GLU A 14 1.13 -26.28 -16.76
N SER A 15 1.30 -26.04 -15.46
CA SER A 15 1.53 -27.12 -14.51
C SER A 15 0.55 -26.95 -13.35
N PRO A 16 -0.27 -27.98 -13.04
CA PRO A 16 -1.24 -27.94 -11.94
C PRO A 16 -0.57 -27.86 -10.54
N ALA A 17 0.75 -27.77 -10.47
CA ALA A 17 1.54 -27.83 -9.24
C ALA A 17 2.04 -26.48 -8.70
N SER A 18 1.83 -25.34 -9.39
CA SER A 18 2.40 -24.05 -8.95
C SER A 18 1.43 -22.86 -9.09
N GLY A 19 0.59 -22.67 -8.07
CA GLY A 19 -0.08 -21.40 -7.79
C GLY A 19 -1.49 -21.26 -8.37
N LEU A 20 -2.43 -20.75 -7.56
CA LEU A 20 -3.76 -20.37 -8.04
C LEU A 20 -3.65 -19.28 -9.10
N GLY A 21 -3.75 -19.66 -10.37
CA GLY A 21 -3.85 -18.71 -11.46
C GLY A 21 -5.15 -17.93 -11.38
N ALA A 22 -5.08 -16.62 -11.10
CA ALA A 22 -6.24 -15.73 -11.04
C ALA A 22 -6.71 -15.31 -12.45
N ARG A 23 -6.89 -16.29 -13.34
CA ARG A 23 -7.27 -16.10 -14.75
C ARG A 23 -8.78 -15.99 -14.96
N ASN A 24 -9.57 -16.44 -13.98
CA ASN A 24 -11.03 -16.32 -13.95
C ASN A 24 -11.52 -15.86 -12.57
N LEU A 25 -12.81 -15.52 -12.47
CA LEU A 25 -13.42 -14.97 -11.26
C LEU A 25 -13.28 -15.90 -10.04
N GLY A 26 -13.48 -17.21 -10.25
CA GLY A 26 -13.36 -18.20 -9.17
C GLY A 26 -11.93 -18.29 -8.63
N GLY A 27 -10.93 -18.25 -9.51
CA GLY A 27 -9.52 -18.22 -9.16
C GLY A 27 -9.14 -16.96 -8.37
N VAL A 28 -9.69 -15.79 -8.74
CA VAL A 28 -9.51 -14.53 -8.00
C VAL A 28 -10.02 -14.64 -6.55
N VAL A 29 -11.23 -15.14 -6.37
CA VAL A 29 -11.85 -15.27 -5.03
C VAL A 29 -11.09 -16.29 -4.18
N ALA A 30 -10.73 -17.44 -4.76
CA ALA A 30 -9.96 -18.45 -4.05
C ALA A 30 -8.56 -17.95 -3.68
N ALA A 31 -7.91 -17.19 -4.57
CA ALA A 31 -6.63 -16.55 -4.29
C ALA A 31 -6.74 -15.53 -3.16
N ALA A 32 -7.75 -14.67 -3.14
CA ALA A 32 -7.94 -13.66 -2.09
C ALA A 32 -8.06 -14.31 -0.70
N ARG A 33 -8.81 -15.42 -0.60
CA ARG A 33 -8.94 -16.19 0.64
C ARG A 33 -7.64 -16.89 1.05
N ALA A 34 -6.91 -17.46 0.09
CA ALA A 34 -5.67 -18.17 0.36
C ALA A 34 -4.53 -17.23 0.81
N VAL A 35 -4.47 -16.01 0.25
CA VAL A 35 -3.49 -14.98 0.61
C VAL A 35 -3.64 -14.52 2.04
N ALA A 36 -4.87 -14.38 2.54
CA ALA A 36 -5.12 -14.04 3.94
C ALA A 36 -4.50 -15.04 4.93
N GLY A 37 -4.32 -16.30 4.50
CA GLY A 37 -3.64 -17.34 5.28
C GLY A 37 -2.12 -17.37 5.14
N GLY A 38 -1.50 -16.49 4.32
CA GLY A 38 -0.05 -16.39 4.15
C GLY A 38 0.61 -17.55 3.39
N ARG A 39 -0.17 -18.42 2.74
CA ARG A 39 0.32 -19.67 2.14
C ARG A 39 0.51 -19.63 0.62
N VAL A 40 -0.07 -18.63 -0.05
CA VAL A 40 -0.12 -18.54 -1.51
C VAL A 40 0.16 -17.13 -1.95
N VAL A 41 0.91 -16.98 -3.05
CA VAL A 41 1.12 -15.71 -3.75
C VAL A 41 0.55 -15.84 -5.17
N PRO A 42 -0.62 -15.25 -5.46
CA PRO A 42 -1.26 -15.37 -6.77
C PRO A 42 -0.54 -14.55 -7.83
N ILE A 43 -0.47 -15.09 -9.05
CA ILE A 43 0.12 -14.41 -10.22
C ILE A 43 -1.00 -13.93 -11.14
N PHE A 44 -0.96 -12.64 -11.49
CA PHE A 44 -1.90 -12.00 -12.40
C PHE A 44 -1.20 -11.62 -13.71
N CYS A 45 -1.72 -12.10 -14.83
CA CYS A 45 -1.31 -11.61 -16.15
C CYS A 45 -2.13 -10.36 -16.48
N VAL A 46 -1.45 -9.22 -16.63
CA VAL A 46 -2.09 -7.93 -16.92
C VAL A 46 -1.36 -7.20 -18.06
N SER A 47 -2.09 -6.36 -18.78
CA SER A 47 -1.54 -5.42 -19.77
C SER A 47 -1.87 -4.00 -19.36
N ASN A 48 -0.84 -3.18 -19.10
CA ASN A 48 -1.04 -1.77 -18.75
C ASN A 48 -1.38 -0.89 -19.96
N VAL A 49 -1.29 -1.44 -21.18
CA VAL A 49 -1.60 -0.74 -22.43
C VAL A 49 -3.05 -0.99 -22.85
N THR A 50 -3.45 -2.27 -22.90
CA THR A 50 -4.82 -2.66 -23.32
C THR A 50 -5.79 -2.70 -22.14
N GLY A 51 -5.29 -2.74 -20.91
CA GLY A 51 -6.09 -2.87 -19.69
C GLY A 51 -6.53 -4.31 -19.39
N GLU A 52 -6.13 -5.29 -20.21
CA GLU A 52 -6.48 -6.70 -20.00
C GLU A 52 -6.01 -7.19 -18.63
N GLY A 53 -6.89 -7.86 -17.88
CA GLY A 53 -6.59 -8.44 -16.57
C GLY A 53 -6.60 -7.46 -15.39
N LEU A 54 -6.68 -6.15 -15.62
CA LEU A 54 -6.75 -5.15 -14.54
C LEU A 54 -8.07 -5.21 -13.76
N ASP A 55 -9.16 -5.63 -14.40
CA ASP A 55 -10.45 -5.91 -13.77
C ASP A 55 -10.33 -6.98 -12.67
N ARG A 56 -9.64 -8.08 -12.98
CA ARG A 56 -9.40 -9.18 -12.03
C ARG A 56 -8.50 -8.76 -10.88
N LEU A 57 -7.45 -7.99 -11.18
CA LEU A 57 -6.56 -7.45 -10.16
C LEU A 57 -7.32 -6.50 -9.22
N ARG A 58 -8.13 -5.58 -9.75
CA ARG A 58 -8.96 -4.67 -8.94
C ARG A 58 -9.93 -5.44 -8.06
N MET A 59 -10.61 -6.44 -8.62
CA MET A 59 -11.51 -7.28 -7.85
C MET A 59 -10.76 -8.00 -6.73
N PHE A 60 -9.61 -8.60 -7.03
CA PHE A 60 -8.79 -9.26 -6.03
C PHE A 60 -8.43 -8.32 -4.88
N LEU A 61 -7.94 -7.12 -5.17
CA LEU A 61 -7.56 -6.12 -4.16
C LEU A 61 -8.75 -5.73 -3.28
N ASN A 62 -9.95 -5.58 -3.87
CA ASN A 62 -11.18 -5.28 -3.14
C ASN A 62 -11.68 -6.44 -2.26
N LEU A 63 -11.25 -7.67 -2.53
CA LEU A 63 -11.59 -8.85 -1.75
C LEU A 63 -10.60 -9.13 -0.62
N LEU A 64 -9.44 -8.45 -0.59
CA LEU A 64 -8.49 -8.61 0.49
C LEU A 64 -9.10 -8.09 1.80
N PRO A 65 -8.94 -8.82 2.92
CA PRO A 65 -9.44 -8.36 4.20
C PRO A 65 -8.71 -7.08 4.59
N ALA A 66 -9.46 -6.03 4.90
CA ALA A 66 -8.89 -4.84 5.50
C ALA A 66 -8.35 -5.21 6.90
N PRO A 67 -7.16 -4.75 7.30
CA PRO A 67 -6.58 -5.02 8.62
C PRO A 67 -7.28 -4.22 9.73
N THR A 68 -8.60 -4.35 9.84
CA THR A 68 -9.50 -3.51 10.63
C THR A 68 -9.40 -3.76 12.13
N ALA A 69 -9.26 -5.01 12.57
CA ALA A 69 -9.21 -5.33 14.00
C ALA A 69 -7.92 -4.86 14.68
N ALA A 70 -6.76 -5.15 14.07
CA ALA A 70 -5.47 -4.69 14.56
C ALA A 70 -5.37 -3.16 14.51
N TRP A 71 -5.86 -2.56 13.43
CA TRP A 71 -5.92 -1.11 13.30
C TRP A 71 -6.85 -0.45 14.31
N ALA A 72 -8.00 -1.05 14.63
CA ALA A 72 -8.95 -0.48 15.59
C ALA A 72 -8.33 -0.30 16.98
N ALA A 73 -7.52 -1.27 17.44
CA ALA A 73 -6.76 -1.15 18.68
C ALA A 73 -5.64 -0.10 18.56
N ALA A 74 -4.84 -0.17 17.49
CA ALA A 74 -3.73 0.76 17.24
C ALA A 74 -4.19 2.23 17.14
N ARG A 75 -5.38 2.47 16.60
CA ARG A 75 -5.97 3.81 16.45
C ARG A 75 -6.27 4.50 17.78
N ALA A 76 -6.49 3.73 18.86
CA ALA A 76 -6.74 4.28 20.19
C ALA A 76 -5.45 4.59 20.98
N GLU A 77 -4.29 4.15 20.49
CA GLU A 77 -2.99 4.41 21.10
C GLU A 77 -2.48 5.84 20.81
N ALA A 78 -1.38 6.22 21.45
CA ALA A 78 -0.71 7.48 21.17
C ALA A 78 -0.24 7.55 19.71
N THR A 79 -0.35 8.73 19.11
CA THR A 79 -0.06 8.94 17.69
C THR A 79 1.42 8.73 17.39
N GLU A 80 1.69 7.82 16.47
CA GLU A 80 3.03 7.50 15.99
C GLU A 80 3.02 7.52 14.46
N VAL A 81 3.90 8.35 13.89
CA VAL A 81 4.05 8.51 12.45
C VAL A 81 5.51 8.24 12.11
N VAL A 82 5.73 7.26 11.23
CA VAL A 82 7.05 7.00 10.66
C VAL A 82 7.20 7.87 9.44
N VAL A 83 8.19 8.77 9.46
CA VAL A 83 8.46 9.67 8.34
C VAL A 83 9.32 8.94 7.31
N ASP A 84 8.84 8.88 6.08
CA ASP A 84 9.51 8.27 4.94
C ASP A 84 10.33 9.31 4.17
N ASP A 85 9.73 10.47 3.89
CA ASP A 85 10.33 11.53 3.08
C ASP A 85 10.04 12.93 3.66
N ALA A 86 10.94 13.88 3.36
CA ALA A 86 10.78 15.28 3.73
C ALA A 86 11.02 16.21 2.53
N PHE A 87 10.08 17.12 2.29
CA PHE A 87 10.06 18.02 1.15
C PHE A 87 10.08 19.47 1.61
N ARG A 88 10.77 20.32 0.83
CA ARG A 88 10.77 21.77 1.02
C ARG A 88 9.93 22.41 -0.08
N VAL A 89 8.73 22.85 0.28
CA VAL A 89 7.75 23.41 -0.68
C VAL A 89 7.74 24.93 -0.55
N PRO A 90 8.03 25.69 -1.64
CA PRO A 90 7.95 27.15 -1.62
C PRO A 90 6.58 27.65 -1.16
N GLY A 91 6.56 28.63 -0.25
CA GLY A 91 5.32 29.21 0.30
C GLY A 91 4.65 28.40 1.42
N VAL A 92 4.83 27.08 1.48
CA VAL A 92 4.23 26.21 2.51
C VAL A 92 5.21 25.91 3.65
N GLY A 93 6.47 25.68 3.29
CA GLY A 93 7.54 25.28 4.21
C GLY A 93 7.88 23.79 4.09
N THR A 94 8.17 23.16 5.22
CA THR A 94 8.54 21.74 5.26
C THR A 94 7.29 20.88 5.30
N VAL A 95 7.22 19.88 4.40
CA VAL A 95 6.15 18.88 4.33
C VAL A 95 6.81 17.51 4.51
N VAL A 96 6.25 16.67 5.36
CA VAL A 96 6.73 15.30 5.57
C VAL A 96 5.71 14.31 5.02
N SER A 97 6.19 13.26 4.36
CA SER A 97 5.40 12.09 3.98
C SER A 97 5.74 10.95 4.94
N GLY A 98 4.74 10.19 5.33
CA GLY A 98 4.93 9.12 6.29
C GLY A 98 3.71 8.25 6.47
N THR A 99 3.91 7.14 7.15
CA THR A 99 2.85 6.19 7.50
C THR A 99 2.47 6.37 8.96
N VAL A 100 1.17 6.57 9.22
CA VAL A 100 0.62 6.55 10.58
C VAL A 100 0.56 5.11 11.05
N TYR A 101 1.43 4.75 11.99
CA TYR A 101 1.49 3.40 12.53
C TYR A 101 0.44 3.18 13.61
N LYS A 102 0.20 4.21 14.43
CA LYS A 102 -0.75 4.20 15.56
C LYS A 102 -1.36 5.57 15.80
N GLY A 103 -2.49 5.58 16.50
CA GLY A 103 -3.23 6.78 16.88
C GLY A 103 -3.90 7.50 15.70
N VAL A 104 -4.15 8.79 15.88
CA VAL A 104 -4.83 9.64 14.90
C VAL A 104 -4.12 10.98 14.82
N VAL A 105 -3.79 11.40 13.61
CA VAL A 105 -3.26 12.74 13.33
C VAL A 105 -4.42 13.65 12.94
N THR A 106 -4.52 14.81 13.59
CA THR A 106 -5.51 15.85 13.26
C THR A 106 -4.79 17.15 12.93
N VAL A 107 -5.39 17.97 12.07
CA VAL A 107 -4.86 19.30 11.77
C VAL A 107 -4.92 20.16 13.03
N GLY A 108 -3.83 20.88 13.32
CA GLY A 108 -3.65 21.65 14.54
C GLY A 108 -3.10 20.87 15.72
N ALA A 109 -2.95 19.54 15.62
CA ALA A 109 -2.34 18.75 16.68
C ALA A 109 -0.86 19.12 16.87
N SER A 110 -0.44 19.17 18.13
CA SER A 110 0.97 19.29 18.49
C SER A 110 1.57 17.90 18.64
N LEU A 111 2.60 17.60 17.85
CA LEU A 111 3.34 16.34 17.87
C LEU A 111 4.83 16.61 18.15
N LEU A 112 5.59 15.53 18.32
CA LEU A 112 7.04 15.58 18.54
C LEU A 112 7.74 14.99 17.32
N LEU A 113 8.59 15.79 16.68
CA LEU A 113 9.41 15.38 15.54
C LEU A 113 10.81 14.97 16.02
N GLY A 114 11.22 13.75 15.69
CA GLY A 114 12.53 13.23 16.05
C GLY A 114 12.65 11.72 15.76
N PRO A 115 13.75 11.08 16.21
CA PRO A 115 14.84 11.65 16.99
C PRO A 115 15.75 12.57 16.16
N THR A 116 16.21 13.66 16.77
CA THR A 116 17.28 14.50 16.21
C THR A 116 18.64 13.81 16.35
N ALA A 117 19.70 14.38 15.75
CA ALA A 117 21.06 13.83 15.87
C ALA A 117 21.57 13.67 17.32
N VAL A 118 20.97 14.40 18.27
CA VAL A 118 21.27 14.32 19.71
C VAL A 118 20.26 13.46 20.50
N GLY A 119 19.35 12.76 19.83
CA GLY A 119 18.32 11.91 20.43
C GLY A 119 17.10 12.67 20.98
N GLY A 120 17.09 14.00 20.90
CA GLY A 120 15.98 14.84 21.34
C GLY A 120 14.83 14.91 20.34
N PHE A 121 13.68 15.40 20.80
CA PHE A 121 12.48 15.64 19.99
C PHE A 121 12.10 17.11 19.99
N ILE A 122 11.60 17.60 18.86
CA ILE A 122 11.20 18.99 18.66
C ILE A 122 9.68 19.06 18.53
N PRO A 123 8.99 19.91 19.31
CA PRO A 123 7.55 20.08 19.16
C PRO A 123 7.23 20.71 17.80
N CYS A 124 6.23 20.16 17.11
CA CYS A 124 5.75 20.64 15.83
C CYS A 124 4.21 20.64 15.80
N VAL A 125 3.62 21.49 14.97
CA VAL A 125 2.17 21.57 14.79
C VAL A 125 1.81 21.17 13.37
N VAL A 126 0.84 20.28 13.24
CA VAL A 126 0.32 19.82 11.94
C VAL A 126 -0.48 20.93 11.29
N LYS A 127 0.02 21.49 10.18
CA LYS A 127 -0.66 22.57 9.44
C LYS A 127 -1.75 22.07 8.49
N SER A 128 -1.48 20.97 7.79
CA SER A 128 -2.38 20.34 6.81
C SER A 128 -2.02 18.87 6.63
N ILE A 129 -2.93 18.08 6.08
CA ILE A 129 -2.79 16.63 5.81
C ILE A 129 -3.35 16.35 4.40
N HIS A 130 -2.70 15.49 3.62
CA HIS A 130 -3.09 15.07 2.27
C HIS A 130 -3.05 13.55 2.13
#